data_AF-A0A5C6VY32-F1
#
_entry.id   AF-A0A5C6VY32-F1
#
_cell.length_a   1.000
_cell.length_b   1.000
_cell.length_c   1.000
_cell.angle_alpha   90.00
_cell.angle_beta   90.00
_cell.angle_gamma   90.00
#
_symmetry.space_group_name_H-M   'P 1'
#
loop_
_entity.id
_entity.type
_entity.pdbx_description
1 polymer ?
#
loop_
_entity_poly.entity_id
_entity_poly.type
_entity_poly.pdbx_seq_one_letter_code
_entity_poly.pdbx_strand_id
1 'polypeptide(L)'
;MGKFAKYKNKVYPVFIRNGKYRLKSIAREPGFKELVDLTGKVHQDIYVKEVDLEDLELIYERKYRIIYQGREYKPFAIGELVIENFKISLFSSDYLDYEKNGFIKKEQFVFMKEVSINEIDRLVLIKTPIDKFKELPEEKIIIPSNDILEYYEKFINN
;
A
#
# COMPACT_ATOMS: atom_id res chain seq x y z
N MET A 1 -3.21 -4.47 3.65
CA MET A 1 -3.00 -3.03 3.37
C MET A 1 -1.79 -2.57 4.16
N GLY A 2 -0.94 -1.73 3.57
CA GLY A 2 0.22 -1.19 4.29
C GLY A 2 -0.20 -0.03 5.22
N LYS A 3 0.28 -0.07 6.47
CA LYS A 3 0.08 1.01 7.46
C LYS A 3 1.31 1.90 7.51
N PHE A 4 1.08 3.20 7.60
CA PHE A 4 2.13 4.21 7.59
C PHE A 4 1.90 5.21 8.71
N ALA A 5 3.00 5.71 9.27
CA ALA A 5 2.99 6.73 10.30
C ALA A 5 3.91 7.89 9.91
N LYS A 6 3.46 9.10 10.21
CA LYS A 6 4.27 10.31 10.12
C LYS A 6 4.93 10.57 11.48
N TYR A 7 6.25 10.62 11.51
CA TYR A 7 7.06 10.84 12.70
C TYR A 7 8.21 11.79 12.36
N LYS A 8 8.32 12.90 13.08
CA LYS A 8 9.34 13.94 12.86
C LYS A 8 9.43 14.37 11.39
N ASN A 9 8.29 14.71 10.80
CA ASN A 9 8.12 15.10 9.40
C ASN A 9 8.50 14.06 8.34
N LYS A 10 8.75 12.81 8.71
CA LYS A 10 9.02 11.70 7.77
C LYS A 10 7.94 10.63 7.86
N VAL A 11 7.73 9.91 6.75
CA VAL A 11 6.74 8.83 6.66
C VAL A 11 7.45 7.49 6.71
N TYR A 12 6.96 6.59 7.56
CA TYR A 12 7.52 5.25 7.74
C TYR A 12 6.42 4.19 7.64
N PRO A 13 6.72 3.00 7.08
CA PRO A 13 5.92 1.82 7.35
C PRO A 13 5.84 1.58 8.87
N VAL A 14 4.65 1.27 9.39
CA VAL A 14 4.44 1.01 10.80
C VAL A 14 3.76 -0.33 11.02
N PHE A 15 4.33 -1.11 11.93
CA PHE A 15 3.72 -2.32 12.46
C PHE A 15 3.07 -2.01 13.80
N ILE A 16 1.77 -2.28 13.91
CA ILE A 16 0.99 -2.00 15.11
C ILE A 16 0.59 -3.33 15.75
N ARG A 17 1.01 -3.55 16.99
CA ARG A 17 0.62 -4.75 17.76
C ARG A 17 0.53 -4.42 19.24
N ASN A 18 -0.60 -4.75 19.86
CA ASN A 18 -0.85 -4.54 21.30
C ASN A 18 -0.56 -3.10 21.76
N GLY A 19 -1.00 -2.10 20.98
CA GLY A 19 -0.77 -0.68 21.29
C GLY A 19 0.67 -0.20 21.08
N LYS A 20 1.59 -1.05 20.61
CA LYS A 20 2.95 -0.66 20.24
C LYS A 20 3.03 -0.30 18.76
N TYR A 21 3.70 0.81 18.47
CA TYR A 21 3.93 1.31 17.12
C TYR A 21 5.40 1.15 16.77
N ARG A 22 5.71 0.23 15.85
CA ARG A 22 7.07 -0.03 15.40
C ARG A 22 7.27 0.50 13.99
N LEU A 23 8.00 1.60 13.88
CA LEU A 23 8.42 2.18 12.61
C LEU A 23 9.53 1.32 11.99
N LYS A 24 9.51 1.14 10.68
CA LYS A 24 10.55 0.47 9.89
C LYS A 24 11.25 1.47 8.98
N SER A 25 12.57 1.37 8.86
CA SER A 25 13.38 2.08 7.87
C SER A 25 14.38 1.11 7.24
N ILE A 26 14.73 1.33 5.98
CA ILE A 26 15.83 0.64 5.30
C ILE A 26 17.15 1.42 5.41
N ALA A 27 17.09 2.65 5.93
CA ALA A 27 18.25 3.49 6.17
C ALA A 27 18.56 3.55 7.67
N ARG A 28 19.85 3.64 8.00
CA ARG A 28 20.29 3.84 9.37
C ARG A 28 19.96 5.28 9.81
N GLU A 29 19.09 5.42 10.80
CA GLU A 29 18.64 6.71 11.32
C GLU A 29 18.80 6.82 12.85
N PRO A 30 18.99 8.04 13.39
CA PRO A 30 19.14 8.24 14.83
C PRO A 30 17.99 7.65 15.65
N GLY A 31 18.34 6.75 16.57
CA GLY A 31 17.38 6.11 17.47
C GLY A 31 16.57 4.96 16.85
N PHE A 32 16.87 4.56 15.61
CA PHE A 32 16.48 3.26 15.07
C PHE A 32 17.59 2.24 15.37
N LYS A 33 17.21 0.98 15.55
CA LYS A 33 18.12 -0.15 15.81
C LYS A 33 17.90 -1.22 14.75
N GLU A 34 18.90 -2.04 14.48
CA GLU A 34 18.74 -3.18 13.57
C GLU A 34 17.61 -4.10 14.06
N LEU A 35 16.84 -4.63 13.12
CA LEU A 35 15.79 -5.59 13.42
C LEU A 35 16.45 -6.89 13.86
N VAL A 36 16.06 -7.36 15.04
CA VAL A 36 16.39 -8.70 15.52
C VAL A 36 15.14 -9.54 15.41
N ASP A 37 15.22 -10.65 14.67
CA ASP A 37 14.10 -11.58 14.52
C ASP A 37 13.91 -12.45 15.78
N LEU A 38 12.89 -13.32 15.76
CA LEU A 38 12.58 -14.20 16.88
C LEU A 38 13.68 -15.24 17.18
N THR A 39 14.57 -15.50 16.22
CA THR A 39 15.70 -16.43 16.35
C THR A 39 16.97 -15.75 16.83
N GLY A 40 16.94 -14.43 17.04
CA GLY A 40 18.10 -13.63 17.42
C GLY A 40 18.97 -13.20 16.23
N LYS A 41 18.54 -13.45 14.98
CA LYS A 41 19.26 -13.00 13.78
C LYS A 41 19.07 -11.51 13.60
N VAL A 42 20.19 -10.82 13.39
CA VAL A 42 20.24 -9.38 13.11
C VAL A 42 20.12 -9.15 11.61
N HIS A 43 19.19 -8.29 11.21
CA HIS A 43 19.01 -7.80 9.86
C HIS A 43 19.66 -6.42 9.72
N GLN A 44 20.84 -6.37 9.10
CA GLN A 44 21.64 -5.14 8.96
C GLN A 44 21.06 -4.14 7.94
N ASP A 45 20.11 -4.59 7.14
CA ASP A 45 19.39 -3.86 6.10
C ASP A 45 18.03 -3.31 6.58
N ILE A 46 17.58 -3.72 7.77
CA ILE A 46 16.27 -3.33 8.32
C ILE A 46 16.47 -2.73 9.69
N TYR A 47 16.01 -1.49 9.86
CA TYR A 47 16.07 -0.76 11.10
C TYR A 47 14.66 -0.51 11.62
N VAL A 48 14.47 -0.64 12.94
CA VAL A 48 13.19 -0.45 13.61
C VAL A 48 13.30 0.50 14.80
N LYS A 49 12.19 1.17 15.08
CA LYS A 49 12.03 2.03 16.25
C LYS A 49 10.64 1.85 16.82
N GLU A 50 10.55 1.55 18.12
CA GLU A 50 9.28 1.63 18.85
C GLU A 50 9.04 3.09 19.27
N VAL A 51 7.82 3.56 19.08
CA VAL A 51 7.35 4.90 19.45
C VAL A 51 5.96 4.79 20.08
N ASP A 52 5.60 5.78 20.89
CA ASP A 52 4.27 5.90 21.44
C ASP A 52 3.33 6.60 20.44
N LEU A 53 2.02 6.39 20.57
CA LEU A 53 1.02 7.01 19.68
C LEU A 53 1.08 8.54 19.74
N GLU A 54 1.44 9.07 20.89
CA GLU A 54 1.54 10.48 21.28
C GLU A 54 2.64 11.19 20.50
N ASP A 55 3.72 10.49 20.17
CA ASP A 55 4.84 11.00 19.38
C ASP A 55 4.56 11.03 17.87
N LEU A 56 3.49 10.36 17.43
CA LEU A 56 3.12 10.28 16.02
C LEU A 56 2.28 11.50 15.61
N GLU A 57 2.62 12.06 14.45
CA GLU A 57 1.90 13.20 13.86
C GLU A 57 0.64 12.74 13.09
N LEU A 58 0.68 11.53 12.53
CA LEU A 58 -0.43 10.91 11.82
C LEU A 58 -0.17 9.40 11.70
N ILE A 59 -1.23 8.60 11.70
CA ILE A 59 -1.20 7.20 11.28
C ILE A 59 -2.34 6.95 10.31
N TYR A 60 -2.05 6.25 9.23
CA TYR A 60 -3.03 5.94 8.19
C TYR A 60 -2.78 4.59 7.53
N GLU A 61 -3.85 4.03 6.98
CA GLU A 61 -3.80 2.91 6.05
C GLU A 61 -3.73 3.42 4.63
N ARG A 62 -2.80 2.86 3.84
CA ARG A 62 -2.77 3.07 2.39
C ARG A 62 -3.58 1.98 1.68
N LYS A 63 -4.44 2.42 0.77
CA LYS A 63 -5.19 1.58 -0.18
C LYS A 63 -5.00 2.14 -1.58
N TYR A 64 -4.96 1.25 -2.56
CA TYR A 64 -4.96 1.63 -3.97
C TYR A 64 -6.29 1.24 -4.62
N ARG A 65 -6.71 2.09 -5.56
CA ARG A 65 -7.81 1.85 -6.49
C ARG A 65 -7.32 2.15 -7.89
N ILE A 66 -7.77 1.34 -8.85
CA ILE A 66 -7.34 1.42 -10.24
C ILE A 66 -8.58 1.74 -11.04
N ILE A 67 -8.53 2.84 -11.81
CA ILE A 67 -9.59 3.16 -12.75
C ILE A 67 -9.18 2.60 -14.10
N TYR A 68 -9.98 1.70 -14.63
CA TYR A 68 -9.77 1.04 -15.92
C TYR A 68 -11.09 1.06 -16.69
N GLN A 69 -11.07 1.60 -17.90
CA GLN A 69 -12.25 1.77 -18.74
C GLN A 69 -13.40 2.48 -18.01
N GLY A 70 -13.06 3.50 -17.20
CA GLY A 70 -14.01 4.29 -16.43
C GLY A 70 -14.61 3.59 -15.20
N ARG A 71 -14.16 2.38 -14.85
CA ARG A 71 -14.62 1.62 -13.67
C ARG A 71 -13.53 1.52 -12.63
N GLU A 72 -13.92 1.54 -11.35
CA GLU A 72 -13.00 1.38 -10.22
C GLU A 72 -12.82 -0.10 -9.85
N TYR A 73 -11.56 -0.53 -9.80
CA TYR A 73 -11.16 -1.87 -9.37
C TYR A 73 -10.17 -1.81 -8.21
N LYS A 74 -10.06 -2.93 -7.49
CA LYS A 74 -8.98 -3.14 -6.51
C LYS A 74 -7.81 -3.84 -7.19
N PRO A 75 -6.56 -3.57 -6.79
CA PRO A 75 -5.47 -4.48 -7.09
C PRO A 75 -5.78 -5.88 -6.51
N PHE A 76 -5.38 -6.93 -7.22
CA PHE A 76 -5.52 -8.32 -6.76
C PHE A 76 -4.49 -8.69 -5.69
N ALA A 77 -3.43 -7.89 -5.53
CA ALA A 77 -2.39 -8.13 -4.55
C ALA A 77 -2.85 -7.86 -3.10
N ILE A 78 -2.33 -8.65 -2.16
CA ILE A 78 -2.53 -8.46 -0.73
C ILE A 78 -1.57 -7.38 -0.25
N GLY A 79 -2.11 -6.28 0.28
CA GLY A 79 -1.28 -5.28 0.95
C GLY A 79 -0.96 -4.07 0.11
N GLU A 80 -0.28 -4.28 -0.99
CA GLU A 80 0.36 -3.24 -1.80
C GLU A 80 -0.01 -3.39 -3.28
N LEU A 81 0.14 -2.30 -4.04
CA LEU A 81 0.06 -2.34 -5.50
C LEU A 81 1.30 -3.08 -6.00
N VAL A 82 1.12 -4.05 -6.90
CA VAL A 82 2.22 -4.80 -7.53
C VAL A 82 2.15 -4.55 -9.03
N ILE A 83 3.27 -4.14 -9.61
CA ILE A 83 3.44 -3.99 -11.06
C ILE A 83 4.51 -4.98 -11.50
N GLU A 84 4.11 -5.97 -12.29
CA GLU A 84 5.01 -7.00 -12.83
C GLU A 84 4.95 -6.94 -14.36
N ASN A 85 6.10 -6.85 -15.02
CA ASN A 85 6.20 -6.78 -16.48
C ASN A 85 5.27 -5.70 -17.07
N PHE A 86 5.21 -4.52 -16.45
CA PHE A 86 4.33 -3.39 -16.81
C PHE A 86 2.83 -3.72 -16.78
N LYS A 87 2.41 -4.72 -16.00
CA LYS A 87 1.02 -5.10 -15.82
C LYS A 87 0.60 -5.01 -14.36
N ILE A 88 -0.69 -4.75 -14.16
CA ILE A 88 -1.35 -4.82 -12.87
C ILE A 88 -2.49 -5.82 -12.93
N SER A 89 -2.60 -6.66 -11.91
CA SER A 89 -3.72 -7.57 -11.73
C SER A 89 -4.87 -6.86 -11.01
N LEU A 90 -6.01 -6.77 -11.67
CA LEU A 90 -7.27 -6.25 -11.13
C LEU A 90 -8.05 -7.38 -10.46
N PHE A 91 -8.74 -7.06 -9.37
CA PHE A 91 -9.71 -7.92 -8.70
C PHE A 91 -11.13 -7.42 -8.94
N SER A 92 -12.04 -8.34 -9.20
CA SER A 92 -13.48 -8.14 -9.12
C SER A 92 -14.18 -9.33 -8.47
N SER A 93 -15.31 -9.05 -7.83
CA SER A 93 -16.27 -10.05 -7.35
C SER A 93 -17.59 -10.03 -8.12
N ASP A 94 -17.72 -9.17 -9.13
CA ASP A 94 -18.90 -9.08 -9.99
C ASP A 94 -18.83 -10.11 -11.12
N TYR A 95 -19.87 -10.93 -11.25
CA TYR A 95 -19.95 -11.95 -12.28
C TYR A 95 -19.99 -11.35 -13.69
N LEU A 96 -20.49 -10.12 -13.86
CA LEU A 96 -20.50 -9.43 -15.15
C LEU A 96 -19.09 -9.15 -15.67
N ASP A 97 -18.11 -8.91 -14.78
CA ASP A 97 -16.73 -8.70 -15.19
C ASP A 97 -16.12 -9.97 -15.79
N TYR A 98 -16.49 -11.14 -15.24
CA TYR A 98 -16.13 -12.44 -15.78
C TYR A 98 -16.81 -12.72 -17.13
N GLU A 99 -18.13 -12.52 -17.22
CA GLU A 99 -18.87 -12.85 -18.43
C GLU A 99 -18.56 -11.93 -19.61
N LYS A 100 -18.34 -10.63 -19.36
CA LYS A 100 -18.36 -9.60 -20.43
C LYS A 100 -17.09 -8.77 -20.51
N ASN A 101 -16.35 -8.60 -19.42
CA ASN A 101 -15.19 -7.70 -19.38
C ASN A 101 -13.85 -8.43 -19.45
N GLY A 102 -13.89 -9.74 -19.77
CA GLY A 102 -12.70 -10.56 -19.98
C GLY A 102 -11.84 -10.74 -18.72
N PHE A 103 -12.48 -10.79 -17.55
CA PHE A 103 -11.83 -11.29 -16.33
C PHE A 103 -11.87 -12.83 -16.34
N ILE A 104 -10.86 -13.44 -15.72
CA ILE A 104 -10.78 -14.89 -15.53
C ILE A 104 -11.21 -15.27 -14.12
N LYS A 105 -11.98 -16.36 -13.98
CA LYS A 105 -12.35 -16.90 -12.67
C LYS A 105 -11.15 -17.61 -12.04
N LYS A 106 -10.82 -17.23 -10.80
CA LYS A 106 -9.81 -17.89 -9.97
C LYS A 106 -10.45 -18.77 -8.91
N GLU A 107 -11.44 -18.23 -8.20
CA GLU A 107 -12.21 -18.93 -7.17
C GLU A 107 -13.69 -18.51 -7.22
N GLN A 108 -14.50 -18.99 -6.28
CA GLN A 108 -15.87 -18.53 -6.15
C GLN A 108 -15.90 -17.03 -5.81
N PHE A 109 -16.53 -16.22 -6.67
CA PHE A 109 -16.60 -14.76 -6.55
C PHE A 109 -15.24 -14.03 -6.58
N VAL A 110 -14.21 -14.68 -7.12
CA VAL A 110 -12.88 -14.10 -7.31
C VAL A 110 -12.54 -14.12 -8.78
N PHE A 111 -12.63 -12.95 -9.41
CA PHE A 111 -12.31 -12.72 -10.82
C PHE A 111 -11.10 -11.81 -10.91
N MET A 112 -10.19 -12.15 -11.83
CA MET A 112 -8.94 -11.43 -12.01
C MET A 112 -8.76 -11.02 -13.46
N LYS A 113 -8.16 -9.86 -13.72
CA LYS A 113 -7.73 -9.45 -15.05
C LYS A 113 -6.36 -8.81 -14.97
N GLU A 114 -5.43 -9.24 -15.80
CA GLU A 114 -4.18 -8.51 -15.99
C GLU A 114 -4.40 -7.42 -17.03
N VAL A 115 -4.01 -6.19 -16.69
CA VAL A 115 -4.09 -5.04 -17.59
C VAL A 115 -2.71 -4.41 -17.71
N SER A 116 -2.38 -3.90 -18.90
CA SER A 116 -1.16 -3.11 -19.06
C SER A 116 -1.31 -1.79 -18.29
N ILE A 117 -0.22 -1.32 -17.69
CA ILE A 117 -0.18 -0.03 -17.00
C ILE A 117 -0.58 1.13 -17.94
N ASN A 118 -0.27 1.01 -19.23
CA ASN A 118 -0.59 2.00 -20.25
C ASN A 118 -2.09 2.02 -20.62
N GLU A 119 -2.85 1.02 -20.21
CA GLU A 119 -4.30 0.95 -20.42
C GLU A 119 -5.09 1.42 -19.20
N ILE A 120 -4.41 1.72 -18.08
CA ILE A 120 -5.04 2.23 -16.86
C ILE A 120 -5.32 3.72 -17.03
N ASP A 121 -6.53 4.15 -16.71
CA ASP A 121 -6.92 5.55 -16.82
C ASP A 121 -6.23 6.40 -15.74
N ARG A 122 -6.21 5.89 -14.51
CA ARG A 122 -5.57 6.52 -13.35
C ARG A 122 -5.45 5.54 -12.19
N LEU A 123 -4.44 5.77 -11.35
CA LEU A 123 -4.29 5.13 -10.05
C LEU A 123 -4.75 6.12 -8.97
N VAL A 124 -5.49 5.64 -7.96
CA VAL A 124 -5.92 6.45 -6.82
C VAL A 124 -5.34 5.86 -5.55
N LEU A 125 -4.47 6.64 -4.90
CA LEU A 125 -4.01 6.36 -3.54
C LEU A 125 -5.02 6.95 -2.56
N ILE A 126 -5.53 6.11 -1.67
CA ILE A 126 -6.40 6.51 -0.57
C ILE A 126 -5.62 6.32 0.73
N LYS A 127 -5.51 7.38 1.52
CA LYS A 127 -4.96 7.34 2.88
C LYS A 127 -6.10 7.54 3.85
N THR A 128 -6.42 6.50 4.62
CA THR A 128 -7.46 6.54 5.65
C THR A 128 -6.79 6.68 7.01
N PRO A 129 -6.95 7.80 7.73
CA PRO A 129 -6.46 7.97 9.09
C PRO A 129 -7.01 6.89 10.04
N ILE A 130 -6.22 6.45 11.02
CA ILE A 130 -6.60 5.42 12.00
C ILE A 130 -6.27 5.82 13.45
N ASP A 131 -6.67 4.98 14.41
CA ASP A 131 -6.51 5.21 15.85
C ASP A 131 -7.07 6.58 16.28
N LYS A 132 -6.30 7.39 17.04
CA LYS A 132 -6.73 8.72 17.48
C LYS A 132 -6.98 9.71 16.33
N PHE A 133 -6.54 9.38 15.12
CA PHE A 133 -6.66 10.23 13.94
C PHE A 133 -7.89 9.91 13.08
N LYS A 134 -8.70 8.91 13.44
CA LYS A 134 -9.85 8.44 12.63
C LYS A 134 -10.89 9.50 12.27
N GLU A 135 -10.96 10.60 13.03
CA GLU A 135 -11.87 11.73 12.78
C GLU A 135 -11.32 12.69 11.71
N LEU A 136 -10.05 12.55 11.31
CA LEU A 136 -9.50 13.28 10.18
C LEU A 136 -10.06 12.75 8.86
N PRO A 137 -10.28 13.61 7.86
CA PRO A 137 -10.79 13.18 6.57
C PRO A 137 -9.80 12.26 5.84
N GLU A 138 -10.35 11.37 5.00
CA GLU A 138 -9.53 10.60 4.07
C GLU A 138 -8.87 11.52 3.04
N GLU A 139 -7.60 11.25 2.75
CA GLU A 139 -6.85 11.92 1.68
C GLU A 139 -6.87 11.02 0.44
N LYS A 140 -7.26 11.57 -0.72
CA LYS A 140 -7.24 10.88 -2.01
C LYS A 140 -6.28 11.60 -2.95
N ILE A 141 -5.28 10.87 -3.44
CA ILE A 141 -4.33 11.34 -4.44
C ILE A 141 -4.60 10.61 -5.74
N ILE A 142 -4.84 11.37 -6.80
CA ILE A 142 -5.03 10.84 -8.15
C ILE A 142 -3.70 10.91 -8.89
N ILE A 143 -3.26 9.77 -9.41
CA ILE A 143 -2.03 9.60 -10.18
C ILE A 143 -2.46 9.35 -11.63
N PRO A 144 -2.19 10.29 -12.55
CA PRO A 144 -2.48 10.13 -13.97
C PRO A 144 -1.80 8.90 -14.57
N SER A 145 -2.38 8.31 -15.63
CA SER A 145 -1.85 7.15 -16.35
C SER A 145 -0.34 7.22 -16.62
N ASN A 146 0.12 8.35 -17.17
CA ASN A 146 1.52 8.56 -17.56
C ASN A 146 2.50 8.59 -16.39
N ASP A 147 2.02 8.83 -15.17
CA ASP A 147 2.85 8.99 -13.96
C ASP A 147 2.85 7.73 -13.09
N ILE A 148 2.04 6.70 -13.42
CA ILE A 148 1.87 5.52 -12.57
C ILE A 148 3.20 4.76 -12.40
N LEU A 149 3.98 4.64 -13.48
CA LEU A 149 5.26 3.93 -13.44
C LEU A 149 6.28 4.65 -12.55
N GLU A 150 6.46 5.96 -12.78
CA GLU A 150 7.37 6.78 -11.96
C GLU A 150 6.96 6.74 -10.49
N TYR A 151 5.66 6.87 -10.21
CA TYR A 151 5.13 6.78 -8.86
C TYR A 151 5.46 5.42 -8.20
N TYR A 152 5.28 4.32 -8.94
CA TYR A 152 5.55 2.98 -8.44
C TYR A 152 7.02 2.77 -8.10
N GLU A 153 7.92 3.14 -9.01
CA GLU A 153 9.37 3.02 -8.81
C GLU A 153 9.85 3.85 -7.62
N LYS A 154 9.29 5.05 -7.44
CA LYS A 154 9.74 5.97 -6.39
C LYS A 154 9.19 5.63 -5.00
N PHE A 155 7.94 5.18 -4.89
CA PHE A 155 7.22 5.15 -3.62
C PHE A 155 6.70 3.76 -3.20
N ILE A 156 6.80 2.76 -4.07
CA ILE A 156 6.33 1.39 -3.80
C ILE A 156 7.48 0.38 -3.88
N ASN A 157 8.34 0.46 -4.89
CA ASN A 157 9.45 -0.49 -5.08
C ASN A 157 10.74 -0.17 -4.28
N ASN A 158 10.70 0.83 -3.39
CA ASN A 158 11.84 1.28 -2.56
C ASN A 158 11.70 0.86 -1.10
#